data_AF-A0A0D8XKH0-F1
#
_entry.id   AF-A0A0D8XKH0-F1
#
_cell.length_a   1.000
_cell.length_b   1.000
_cell.length_c   1.000
_cell.angle_alpha   90.00
_cell.angle_beta   90.00
_cell.angle_gamma   90.00
#
_symmetry.space_group_name_H-M   'P 1'
#
loop_
_entity.id
_entity.type
_entity.pdbx_description
1 polymer ?
#
loop_
_entity_poly.entity_id
_entity_poly.type
_entity_poly.pdbx_seq_one_letter_code
_entity_poly.pdbx_strand_id
1 'polypeptide(L)'
;MRSSANPCPEWMGVMHGYEIEYMFGRPLYLRSLYKEKLRETEQTFSKYILDLWAQLIKTGKPSDTWIPYVDSGYKAFVLNEDSVAGVEEYVNLNENQCTLIKEAKPVAPDQQSTVTE
;
A
#
# COMPACT_ATOMS: atom_id res chain seq x y z
N MET A 1 -1.36 1.27 7.09
CA MET A 1 -0.78 1.64 8.42
C MET A 1 0.72 1.30 8.48
N ARG A 2 1.52 1.97 9.32
CA ARG A 2 2.94 1.63 9.52
C ARG A 2 3.06 0.46 10.51
N SER A 3 3.70 -0.64 10.11
CA SER A 3 3.96 -1.79 10.98
C SER A 3 4.79 -1.40 12.21
N SER A 4 4.35 -1.85 13.38
CA SER A 4 5.07 -1.66 14.64
C SER A 4 6.33 -2.52 14.71
N ALA A 5 6.40 -3.58 13.89
CA ALA A 5 7.58 -4.43 13.69
C ALA A 5 8.59 -3.82 12.71
N ASN A 6 8.27 -2.71 12.03
CA ASN A 6 9.20 -2.03 11.12
C ASN A 6 10.33 -1.33 11.89
N PRO A 7 11.61 -1.74 11.73
CA PRO A 7 12.76 -1.18 12.43
C PRO A 7 13.25 0.14 11.81
N CYS A 8 12.80 0.51 10.60
CA CYS A 8 13.20 1.75 9.96
C CYS A 8 12.75 2.97 10.78
N PRO A 9 13.47 4.11 10.72
CA PRO A 9 13.03 5.36 11.35
C PRO A 9 11.59 5.77 10.99
N GLU A 10 10.93 6.50 11.88
CA GLU A 10 9.52 6.91 11.70
C GLU A 10 9.29 7.75 10.45
N TRP A 11 10.24 8.61 10.06
CA TRP A 11 10.14 9.46 8.87
C TRP A 11 10.03 8.67 7.56
N MET A 12 10.46 7.41 7.55
CA MET A 12 10.33 6.53 6.39
C MET A 12 8.90 5.99 6.20
N GLY A 13 8.01 6.23 7.17
CA GLY A 13 6.59 5.89 7.06
C GLY A 13 6.35 4.40 6.82
N VAL A 14 5.49 4.11 5.85
CA VAL A 14 5.14 2.74 5.43
C VAL A 14 6.18 2.25 4.43
N MET A 15 7.02 1.33 4.87
CA MET A 15 8.08 0.77 4.03
C MET A 15 7.53 -0.25 3.04
N HIS A 16 8.06 -0.21 1.81
CA HIS A 16 7.76 -1.19 0.78
C HIS A 16 7.97 -2.62 1.29
N GLY A 17 6.99 -3.49 1.07
CA GLY A 17 7.01 -4.89 1.46
C GLY A 17 6.47 -5.16 2.87
N TYR A 18 6.21 -4.14 3.69
CA TYR A 18 5.60 -4.37 5.01
C TYR A 18 4.10 -4.65 4.92
N GLU A 19 3.45 -4.34 3.81
CA GLU A 19 2.08 -4.78 3.52
C GLU A 19 1.95 -6.31 3.49
N ILE A 20 3.01 -7.01 3.06
CA ILE A 20 3.04 -8.47 2.91
C ILE A 20 2.78 -9.16 4.25
N GLU A 21 3.32 -8.60 5.35
CA GLU A 21 3.11 -9.16 6.69
C GLU A 21 1.62 -9.28 7.03
N TYR A 22 0.82 -8.28 6.65
CA TYR A 22 -0.62 -8.27 6.90
C TYR A 22 -1.39 -9.15 5.92
N MET A 23 -0.96 -9.20 4.65
CA MET A 23 -1.56 -10.08 3.62
C MET A 23 -1.45 -11.55 3.98
N PHE A 24 -0.42 -11.95 4.73
CA PHE A 24 -0.18 -13.33 5.13
C PHE A 24 -0.47 -13.63 6.61
N GLY A 25 -1.09 -12.71 7.36
CA GLY A 25 -1.49 -13.01 8.73
C GLY A 25 -0.36 -12.99 9.76
N ARG A 26 0.80 -12.39 9.46
CA ARG A 26 1.98 -12.41 10.34
C ARG A 26 1.71 -11.88 11.76
N PRO A 27 0.92 -10.81 11.96
CA PRO A 27 0.50 -10.38 13.30
C PRO A 27 -0.28 -11.43 14.10
N LEU A 28 -0.89 -12.43 13.46
CA LEU A 28 -1.69 -13.46 14.12
C LEU A 28 -0.84 -14.57 14.73
N TYR A 29 0.23 -14.99 14.06
CA TYR A 29 1.07 -16.12 14.50
C TYR A 29 2.44 -15.69 15.05
N LEU A 30 3.00 -14.55 14.65
CA LEU A 30 4.25 -13.99 15.19
C LEU A 30 4.00 -12.73 16.04
N ARG A 31 3.06 -12.86 16.98
CA ARG A 31 2.55 -11.78 17.84
C ARG A 31 3.62 -11.01 18.61
N SER A 32 4.72 -11.65 18.98
CA SER A 32 5.81 -11.07 19.78
C SER A 32 6.66 -10.05 19.01
N LEU A 33 6.57 -10.02 17.68
CA LEU A 33 7.31 -9.06 16.86
C LEU A 33 6.65 -7.67 16.82
N TYR A 34 5.39 -7.58 17.26
CA TYR A 34 4.58 -6.37 17.22
C TYR A 34 4.49 -5.74 18.60
N LYS A 35 4.47 -4.39 18.65
CA LYS A 35 4.38 -3.64 19.91
C LYS A 35 3.06 -3.93 20.61
N GLU A 36 3.13 -4.24 21.91
CA GLU A 36 1.97 -4.66 22.71
C GLU A 36 0.74 -3.74 22.56
N LYS A 37 0.97 -2.42 22.56
CA LYS A 37 -0.08 -1.39 22.43
C LYS A 37 -0.80 -1.39 21.08
N LEU A 38 -0.14 -1.83 20.00
CA LEU A 38 -0.68 -1.81 18.63
C LEU A 38 -1.07 -3.21 18.14
N ARG A 39 -0.71 -4.24 18.90
CA ARG A 39 -0.83 -5.64 18.50
C ARG A 39 -2.26 -6.02 18.13
N GLU A 40 -3.26 -5.61 18.91
CA GLU A 40 -4.66 -5.92 18.62
C GLU A 40 -5.15 -5.22 17.34
N THR A 41 -4.78 -3.96 17.15
CA THR A 41 -5.04 -3.20 15.92
C THR A 41 -4.42 -3.88 14.70
N GLU A 42 -3.14 -4.26 14.76
CA GLU A 42 -2.43 -4.90 13.66
C GLU A 42 -2.97 -6.31 13.36
N GLN A 43 -3.40 -7.06 14.37
CA GLN A 43 -4.08 -8.34 14.19
C GLN A 43 -5.43 -8.17 13.49
N THR A 44 -6.20 -7.17 13.89
CA THR A 44 -7.52 -6.90 13.32
C THR A 44 -7.38 -6.43 11.87
N PHE A 45 -6.43 -5.53 11.60
CA PHE A 45 -6.11 -5.08 10.25
C PHE A 45 -5.64 -6.24 9.34
N SER A 46 -4.80 -7.14 9.87
CA SER A 46 -4.37 -8.32 9.12
C SER A 46 -5.52 -9.27 8.79
N LYS A 47 -6.43 -9.52 9.74
CA LYS A 47 -7.64 -10.32 9.48
C LYS A 47 -8.52 -9.69 8.41
N TYR A 48 -8.74 -8.38 8.51
CA TYR A 48 -9.52 -7.63 7.51
C TYR A 48 -8.92 -7.79 6.10
N ILE A 49 -7.60 -7.64 5.95
CA ILE A 49 -6.94 -7.85 4.65
C ILE A 49 -7.09 -9.31 4.17
N LEU A 50 -6.89 -10.29 5.05
CA LEU A 50 -7.07 -11.71 4.71
C LEU A 50 -8.50 -12.01 4.25
N ASP A 51 -9.51 -11.41 4.88
CA ASP A 51 -10.91 -11.57 4.50
C ASP A 51 -11.17 -10.98 3.10
N LEU A 52 -10.63 -9.79 2.80
CA LEU A 52 -10.71 -9.21 1.45
C LEU A 52 -10.09 -10.14 0.39
N TRP A 53 -8.91 -10.72 0.66
CA TRP A 53 -8.28 -11.67 -0.25
C TRP A 53 -9.09 -12.95 -0.41
N ALA A 54 -9.63 -13.48 0.69
CA ALA A 54 -10.49 -14.66 0.65
C ALA A 54 -11.74 -14.41 -0.19
N GLN A 55 -12.35 -13.23 -0.08
CA GLN A 55 -13.51 -12.85 -0.89
C GLN A 55 -13.13 -12.67 -2.37
N LEU A 56 -11.99 -12.04 -2.66
CA LEU A 56 -11.49 -11.91 -4.01
C LEU A 56 -11.32 -13.28 -4.68
N ILE A 57 -10.71 -14.23 -3.97
CA ILE A 57 -10.50 -15.60 -4.48
C ILE A 57 -11.85 -16.31 -4.71
N LYS A 58 -12.80 -16.16 -3.79
CA LYS A 58 -14.10 -16.85 -3.87
C LYS A 58 -15.04 -16.27 -4.91
N THR A 59 -15.06 -14.95 -5.05
CA THR A 59 -16.14 -14.23 -5.76
C THR A 59 -15.63 -13.38 -6.94
N GLY A 60 -14.32 -13.20 -7.08
CA GLY A 60 -13.72 -12.29 -8.05
C GLY A 60 -13.73 -10.83 -7.62
N LYS A 61 -14.24 -10.49 -6.44
CA LYS A 61 -14.19 -9.13 -5.85
C LYS A 61 -13.81 -9.16 -4.37
N PRO A 62 -12.99 -8.21 -3.85
CA PRO A 62 -12.57 -8.25 -2.45
C PRO A 62 -13.68 -7.84 -1.46
N SER A 63 -14.58 -6.94 -1.87
CA SER A 63 -15.75 -6.49 -1.11
C SER A 63 -16.84 -6.04 -2.09
N ASP A 64 -18.09 -5.99 -1.64
CA ASP A 64 -19.21 -5.45 -2.42
C ASP A 64 -19.08 -3.95 -2.69
N THR A 65 -18.38 -3.23 -1.82
CA THR A 65 -18.19 -1.78 -1.91
C THR A 65 -16.86 -1.36 -2.51
N TRP A 66 -15.95 -2.32 -2.74
CA TRP A 66 -14.68 -2.04 -3.40
C TRP A 66 -14.90 -1.81 -4.90
N ILE A 67 -14.81 -0.54 -5.32
CA ILE A 67 -15.00 -0.14 -6.71
C ILE A 67 -13.79 -0.61 -7.56
N PRO A 68 -14.01 -1.37 -8.65
CA PRO A 68 -12.94 -1.80 -9.53
C PRO A 68 -12.15 -0.63 -10.13
N TYR A 69 -10.85 -0.81 -10.31
CA TYR A 69 -10.02 0.16 -11.00
C TYR A 69 -10.44 0.29 -12.47
N VAL A 70 -10.54 1.53 -12.95
CA VAL A 70 -10.83 1.87 -14.36
C VAL A 70 -9.93 3.03 -14.82
N ASP A 71 -9.46 2.95 -16.07
CA ASP A 71 -8.52 3.92 -16.68
C ASP A 71 -9.09 5.33 -16.85
N SER A 72 -10.39 5.55 -16.65
CA SER A 72 -11.00 6.89 -16.66
C SER A 72 -11.10 7.49 -15.26
N GLY A 73 -11.18 6.65 -14.22
CA GLY A 73 -11.41 7.07 -12.85
C GLY A 73 -10.12 7.22 -12.04
N TYR A 74 -9.10 6.42 -12.36
CA TYR A 74 -7.81 6.40 -11.66
C TYR A 74 -7.93 6.25 -10.13
N LYS A 75 -9.04 5.74 -9.61
CA LYS A 75 -9.25 5.61 -8.17
C LYS A 75 -8.66 4.31 -7.65
N ALA A 76 -7.85 4.40 -6.61
CA ALA A 76 -7.38 3.26 -5.86
C ALA A 76 -7.92 3.31 -4.43
N PHE A 77 -8.34 2.16 -3.91
CA PHE A 77 -8.77 2.02 -2.52
C PHE A 77 -7.57 2.10 -1.58
N VAL A 78 -7.69 2.87 -0.50
CA VAL A 78 -6.65 3.01 0.52
C VAL A 78 -6.90 2.01 1.65
N LEU A 79 -5.91 1.17 1.93
CA LEU A 79 -5.91 0.27 3.07
C LEU A 79 -5.18 0.91 4.27
N ASN A 80 -5.95 1.33 5.25
CA ASN A 80 -5.48 1.97 6.48
C ASN A 80 -6.19 1.39 7.72
N GLU A 81 -5.91 1.95 8.89
CA GLU A 81 -6.52 1.51 10.14
C GLU A 81 -8.05 1.70 10.14
N ASP A 82 -8.51 2.82 9.57
CA ASP A 82 -9.94 3.16 9.49
C ASP A 82 -10.72 2.25 8.54
N SER A 83 -10.05 1.58 7.59
CA SER A 83 -10.68 0.59 6.71
C SER A 83 -11.34 -0.55 7.50
N VAL A 84 -10.79 -0.91 8.67
CA VAL A 84 -11.37 -1.92 9.56
C VAL A 84 -12.69 -1.45 10.15
N ALA A 85 -12.85 -0.15 10.36
CA ALA A 85 -14.10 0.48 10.81
C ALA A 85 -15.11 0.70 9.67
N GLY A 86 -14.81 0.24 8.45
CA GLY A 86 -15.64 0.42 7.27
C GLY A 86 -15.53 1.81 6.64
N VAL A 87 -14.52 2.60 7.01
CA VAL A 87 -14.26 3.87 6.34
C VAL A 87 -13.63 3.59 4.98
N GLU A 88 -14.27 4.09 3.94
CA GLU A 88 -13.81 3.92 2.56
C GLU A 88 -13.08 5.17 2.11
N GLU A 89 -11.78 5.02 1.88
CA GLU A 89 -10.93 6.08 1.36
C GLU A 89 -10.40 5.68 -0.02
N TYR A 90 -10.43 6.63 -0.96
CA TYR A 90 -9.91 6.46 -2.31
C TYR A 90 -8.99 7.61 -2.68
N VAL A 91 -7.87 7.28 -3.31
CA VAL A 91 -6.91 8.26 -3.86
C VAL A 91 -6.96 8.26 -5.38
N ASN A 92 -6.69 9.42 -5.98
CA ASN A 92 -6.63 9.56 -7.43
C ASN A 92 -5.19 9.34 -7.91
N LEU A 93 -4.95 8.25 -8.61
CA LEU A 93 -3.63 7.87 -9.14
C LEU A 93 -3.17 8.72 -10.34
N ASN A 94 -4.02 9.62 -10.86
CA ASN A 94 -3.64 10.59 -11.88
C ASN A 94 -3.04 11.88 -11.30
N GLU A 95 -2.67 11.86 -10.02
CA GLU A 95 -1.88 12.91 -9.41
C GLU A 95 -0.58 13.19 -10.17
N ASN A 96 -0.08 14.42 -9.99
CA ASN A 96 1.07 14.97 -10.72
C ASN A 96 2.27 14.01 -10.76
N GLN A 97 2.50 13.22 -9.70
CA GLN A 97 3.64 12.29 -9.63
C GLN A 97 3.61 11.21 -10.72
N CYS A 98 2.48 10.53 -10.92
CA CYS A 98 2.36 9.49 -11.95
C CYS A 98 2.39 10.09 -13.35
N THR A 99 1.75 11.26 -13.54
CA THR A 99 1.75 11.98 -14.83
C THR A 99 3.16 12.42 -15.21
N LEU A 100 3.92 13.00 -14.26
CA LEU A 100 5.31 13.40 -14.47
C LEU A 100 6.19 12.23 -14.92
N ILE A 101 6.03 11.05 -14.31
CA ILE A 101 6.81 9.86 -14.70
C ILE A 101 6.38 9.35 -16.08
N LYS A 102 5.08 9.33 -16.39
CA LYS A 102 4.57 8.90 -17.71
C LYS A 102 5.05 9.82 -18.84
N GLU A 103 5.12 11.11 -18.57
CA GLU A 103 5.53 12.12 -19.55
C GLU A 103 7.05 12.30 -19.64
N ALA A 104 7.80 11.80 -18.65
CA ALA A 104 9.25 11.84 -18.65
C ALA A 104 9.81 11.04 -19.84
N LYS A 105 10.44 11.73 -20.78
CA LYS A 105 11.20 11.10 -21.86
C LYS A 105 12.59 10.71 -21.36
N PRO A 106 13.11 9.52 -21.71
CA PRO A 106 14.49 9.17 -21.41
C PRO A 106 15.41 10.15 -22.15
N VAL A 107 16.31 10.80 -21.40
CA VAL A 107 17.37 11.62 -21.98
C VAL A 107 18.36 10.67 -22.66
N ALA A 108 18.61 10.86 -23.96
CA ALA A 108 19.61 10.09 -24.68
C ALA A 108 21.01 10.35 -24.08
N PRO A 109 21.89 9.35 -23.98
CA PRO A 109 23.17 9.46 -23.27
C PRO A 109 24.22 10.41 -23.88
N ASP A 110 23.94 11.11 -24.99
CA ASP A 110 24.94 11.87 -25.76
C ASP A 110 24.93 13.40 -25.52
N GLN A 111 24.79 13.86 -24.27
CA GLN A 111 25.10 15.27 -23.92
C GLN A 111 25.96 15.45 -22.66
N GLN A 112 26.77 14.45 -22.31
CA GLN A 112 27.83 14.57 -21.30
C GLN A 112 29.20 14.31 -21.91
N SER A 113 29.68 15.19 -22.80
CA SER A 113 31.13 15.42 -22.98
C SER A 113 31.42 16.52 -24.02
N THR A 114 31.31 17.79 -23.61
CA THR A 114 32.22 18.84 -24.10
C THR A 114 32.43 19.85 -22.98
N VAL A 115 33.27 19.48 -22.01
CA VAL A 115 34.02 20.46 -21.22
C VAL A 115 35.33 20.64 -21.99
N THR A 116 35.42 21.73 -22.75
CA THR A 116 36.68 22.22 -23.33
C THR A 116 37.61 22.69 -22.21
N GLU A 117 38.84 22.17 -22.21
CA GLU A 117 39.98 22.67 -21.42
C GLU A 117 40.27 24.16 -21.66
#